data_AF-A0A9P0FK21-F1
#
_entry.id   AF-A0A9P0FK21-F1
#
_cell.length_a   1.000
_cell.length_b   1.000
_cell.length_c   1.000
_cell.angle_alpha   90.00
_cell.angle_beta   90.00
_cell.angle_gamma   90.00
#
_symmetry.space_group_name_H-M   'P 1'
#
loop_
_entity.id
_entity.type
_entity.pdbx_description
1 polymer ?
#
loop_
_entity_poly.entity_id
_entity_poly.type
_entity_poly.pdbx_seq_one_letter_code
_entity_poly.pdbx_strand_id
1 'polypeptide(L)'
;MPFNHTFGIFSKNYIQVKMEIRPFKKSLLIYVINTRKFMKFPEYILQCSTTIINLTIQICNNHSQQVFPLCAQETSRLRNRTHNINDTLGTTEMELRSCRETLDRAIQDKDCLQRQSAAQLLEIDRLRQEKDSIEMQHRVMERELNELREKLAVSNRTLGSASGNIAQQESMICQIREELKINQEKLQRLQSEHRHSLESIALLLSTPSRFVESLETAIKDRIHEITNDSKDKHAQVESLREKLSHESSQLSRQVSLYEQANSRIRSLEDEKNLLESRLHKADSEINACELSRDGLKRDKSTFMNFLERLARALNMDEISHDIGVDLHTESLLLRAEQLARLESEKLVDKTALVYQLQRRVRNLREQVQRKDLHLDLLRRKLSLQEDNTKTKCLLQNERDEANLRVKKLVKQVDRLQLQLAEAKSNVRDLNSQLAEAADYKITALERGRKIEELQKRLIESETLRTRYNRKVTLLKDQVRVTGETIEQERNISEHSVQLLRDELARVKDSLSEVQRREAQLQSFKHSIAKILGVVLPMPDYELVGRLQKLVDAHHDFTLVSRRYDDPVLRLATRSPTAGSRCTRTPDRSRYDDSGYTDAADLDDIDDDCYKRQGRPI
;
A
#
# COMPACT_ATOMS: atom_id res chain seq x y z
N MET A 1 -14.10 -0.59 70.37
CA MET A 1 -14.00 0.85 70.72
C MET A 1 -13.82 1.62 69.42
N PRO A 2 -14.46 2.79 69.22
CA PRO A 2 -15.52 3.43 70.02
C PRO A 2 -16.79 3.70 69.12
N PHE A 3 -17.86 4.45 69.44
CA PHE A 3 -18.36 5.14 70.64
C PHE A 3 -19.89 5.42 70.49
N ASN A 4 -20.68 5.38 71.60
CA ASN A 4 -21.79 6.31 71.94
C ASN A 4 -23.07 6.46 71.04
N HIS A 5 -24.25 6.96 71.49
CA HIS A 5 -24.69 7.48 72.82
C HIS A 5 -26.24 7.52 73.03
N THR A 6 -26.73 7.17 74.25
CA THR A 6 -27.89 7.75 75.04
C THR A 6 -29.32 7.88 74.45
N PHE A 7 -30.44 8.06 75.17
CA PHE A 7 -30.87 8.19 76.61
C PHE A 7 -32.36 7.70 76.73
N GLY A 8 -33.07 7.57 77.88
CA GLY A 8 -32.71 7.66 79.31
C GLY A 8 -33.89 8.09 80.24
N ILE A 9 -34.03 7.43 81.42
CA ILE A 9 -34.95 7.76 82.57
C ILE A 9 -36.48 7.77 82.22
N PHE A 10 -37.55 7.84 83.05
CA PHE A 10 -37.93 7.99 84.49
C PHE A 10 -39.24 7.16 84.76
N SER A 11 -39.84 6.96 85.96
CA SER A 11 -39.36 6.72 87.35
C SER A 11 -40.53 6.55 88.36
N LYS A 12 -40.59 5.42 89.13
CA LYS A 12 -41.31 5.21 90.44
C LYS A 12 -42.87 5.16 90.42
N ASN A 13 -43.60 4.58 91.41
CA ASN A 13 -43.24 4.07 92.77
C ASN A 13 -44.17 2.91 93.29
N TYR A 14 -43.61 2.06 94.17
CA TYR A 14 -44.15 1.12 95.18
C TYR A 14 -45.66 0.92 95.49
N ILE A 15 -46.05 -0.35 95.77
CA ILE A 15 -46.55 -0.89 97.08
C ILE A 15 -46.43 -2.44 97.10
N GLN A 16 -46.56 -3.11 98.27
CA GLN A 16 -45.94 -4.43 98.56
C GLN A 16 -46.67 -5.24 99.69
N VAL A 17 -46.40 -6.57 99.81
CA VAL A 17 -46.33 -7.44 101.04
C VAL A 17 -47.37 -8.60 101.26
N LYS A 18 -46.85 -9.85 101.38
CA LYS A 18 -47.35 -11.11 102.06
C LYS A 18 -48.58 -11.89 101.52
N MET A 19 -48.60 -13.24 101.40
CA MET A 19 -48.45 -14.44 102.32
C MET A 19 -49.75 -14.77 103.12
N GLU A 20 -50.11 -16.01 103.54
CA GLU A 20 -49.34 -17.24 103.80
C GLU A 20 -50.17 -18.58 103.87
N ILE A 21 -49.57 -19.72 103.46
CA ILE A 21 -49.63 -21.16 103.91
C ILE A 21 -50.95 -21.93 104.29
N ARG A 22 -50.85 -23.28 104.21
CA ARG A 22 -51.82 -24.43 104.36
C ARG A 22 -52.01 -24.91 105.86
N PRO A 23 -52.44 -26.17 106.23
CA PRO A 23 -53.62 -27.04 105.91
C PRO A 23 -54.30 -27.79 107.14
N PHE A 24 -55.31 -28.65 106.87
CA PHE A 24 -55.58 -30.02 107.46
C PHE A 24 -56.44 -30.30 108.75
N LYS A 25 -57.39 -31.27 108.59
CA LYS A 25 -57.79 -32.43 109.47
C LYS A 25 -58.85 -32.35 110.63
N LYS A 26 -59.96 -33.10 110.42
CA LYS A 26 -60.89 -33.91 111.27
C LYS A 26 -60.93 -33.88 112.84
N SER A 27 -62.14 -34.21 113.35
CA SER A 27 -62.51 -34.84 114.67
C SER A 27 -62.69 -33.93 115.91
N LEU A 28 -63.41 -34.30 117.01
CA LEU A 28 -64.63 -35.14 117.23
C LEU A 28 -65.12 -35.04 118.72
N LEU A 29 -66.44 -34.85 118.97
CA LEU A 29 -67.23 -35.24 120.17
C LEU A 29 -67.08 -34.49 121.54
N ILE A 30 -68.13 -34.66 122.38
CA ILE A 30 -68.29 -34.45 123.86
C ILE A 30 -68.53 -32.98 124.33
N TYR A 31 -69.29 -32.64 125.40
CA TYR A 31 -70.56 -33.03 126.07
C TYR A 31 -70.73 -32.10 127.33
N VAL A 32 -71.78 -32.24 128.17
CA VAL A 32 -71.92 -31.65 129.57
C VAL A 32 -72.12 -30.10 129.67
N ILE A 33 -73.01 -29.50 130.50
CA ILE A 33 -74.27 -29.90 131.20
C ILE A 33 -75.01 -28.66 131.79
N ASN A 34 -76.22 -28.85 132.37
CA ASN A 34 -77.04 -27.93 133.21
C ASN A 34 -77.83 -26.77 132.51
N THR A 35 -79.01 -26.33 132.98
CA THR A 35 -79.74 -26.64 134.24
C THR A 35 -81.29 -26.69 134.10
N ARG A 36 -81.91 -27.61 134.88
CA ARG A 36 -83.23 -27.64 135.59
C ARG A 36 -84.08 -26.32 135.67
N LYS A 37 -85.42 -26.29 135.91
CA LYS A 37 -86.40 -27.27 136.48
C LYS A 37 -87.90 -26.84 136.33
N PHE A 38 -88.80 -27.61 136.99
CA PHE A 38 -90.26 -27.45 137.30
C PHE A 38 -91.21 -28.09 136.26
N MET A 39 -92.03 -29.11 136.58
CA MET A 39 -93.12 -29.27 137.60
C MET A 39 -94.29 -28.31 137.39
N LYS A 40 -95.58 -28.63 137.61
CA LYS A 40 -96.44 -29.81 137.88
C LYS A 40 -97.85 -29.17 138.08
N PHE A 41 -98.95 -29.84 137.69
CA PHE A 41 -100.20 -30.10 138.47
C PHE A 41 -101.36 -30.55 137.51
N PRO A 42 -102.45 -31.20 137.99
CA PRO A 42 -103.13 -32.25 137.20
C PRO A 42 -104.67 -32.29 137.27
N GLU A 43 -105.23 -33.44 136.84
CA GLU A 43 -106.49 -34.08 137.30
C GLU A 43 -107.86 -33.54 136.85
N TYR A 44 -108.88 -34.35 137.19
CA TYR A 44 -110.32 -34.28 136.87
C TYR A 44 -110.74 -34.68 135.43
N ILE A 45 -111.65 -35.65 135.23
CA ILE A 45 -112.25 -36.60 136.19
C ILE A 45 -112.74 -37.90 135.50
N LEU A 46 -113.19 -38.87 136.31
CA LEU A 46 -114.08 -40.02 136.03
C LEU A 46 -115.02 -39.81 134.82
N GLN A 47 -115.43 -40.83 134.05
CA GLN A 47 -116.24 -41.95 134.56
C GLN A 47 -116.41 -43.08 133.53
N CYS A 48 -116.01 -44.32 133.85
CA CYS A 48 -116.70 -45.56 133.46
C CYS A 48 -116.04 -46.79 134.12
N SER A 49 -116.86 -47.76 134.55
CA SER A 49 -116.44 -48.86 135.43
C SER A 49 -116.34 -50.23 134.71
N THR A 50 -115.70 -51.20 135.38
CA THR A 50 -115.98 -52.65 135.20
C THR A 50 -115.49 -53.34 133.91
N THR A 51 -114.29 -53.02 133.40
CA THR A 51 -113.66 -53.81 132.29
C THR A 51 -112.19 -54.19 132.53
N ILE A 52 -111.64 -53.95 133.72
CA ILE A 52 -110.18 -54.02 133.99
C ILE A 52 -109.65 -55.45 134.25
N ILE A 53 -110.52 -56.44 134.52
CA ILE A 53 -110.10 -57.81 134.84
C ILE A 53 -110.03 -58.73 133.60
N ASN A 54 -110.87 -58.53 132.58
CA ASN A 54 -110.94 -59.44 131.42
C ASN A 54 -110.11 -59.01 130.20
N LEU A 55 -109.69 -57.74 130.07
CA LEU A 55 -109.01 -57.26 128.86
C LEU A 55 -107.49 -57.53 128.85
N THR A 56 -106.86 -57.64 130.02
CA THR A 56 -105.40 -57.84 130.16
C THR A 56 -104.90 -59.14 129.52
N ILE A 57 -105.70 -60.20 129.57
CA ILE A 57 -105.42 -61.51 128.95
C ILE A 57 -105.51 -61.42 127.42
N GLN A 58 -106.32 -60.50 126.88
CA GLN A 58 -106.58 -60.39 125.44
C GLN A 58 -105.67 -59.38 124.73
N ILE A 59 -105.08 -58.41 125.44
CA ILE A 59 -104.14 -57.44 124.87
C ILE A 59 -102.75 -58.05 124.64
N CYS A 60 -102.21 -58.82 125.60
CA CYS A 60 -100.86 -59.40 125.49
C CYS A 60 -100.71 -60.36 124.29
N ASN A 61 -101.75 -61.15 123.98
CA ASN A 61 -101.75 -62.04 122.82
C ASN A 61 -101.88 -61.31 121.47
N ASN A 62 -102.47 -60.11 121.42
CA ASN A 62 -102.61 -59.34 120.18
C ASN A 62 -101.36 -58.50 119.84
N HIS A 63 -100.64 -57.98 120.84
CA HIS A 63 -99.46 -57.14 120.56
C HIS A 63 -98.26 -57.92 119.98
N SER A 64 -98.12 -59.21 120.33
CA SER A 64 -97.00 -60.02 119.83
C SER A 64 -97.10 -60.41 118.34
N GLN A 65 -98.27 -60.26 117.69
CA GLN A 65 -98.45 -60.62 116.28
C GLN A 65 -98.18 -59.48 115.28
N GLN A 66 -98.03 -58.23 115.72
CA GLN A 66 -97.88 -57.08 114.80
C GLN A 66 -96.50 -56.40 114.82
N VAL A 67 -95.74 -56.46 115.92
CA VAL A 67 -94.50 -55.67 116.07
C VAL A 67 -93.26 -56.36 115.48
N PHE A 68 -93.18 -57.69 115.58
CA PHE A 68 -92.01 -58.46 115.14
C PHE A 68 -91.71 -58.35 113.62
N PRO A 69 -92.71 -58.39 112.72
CA PRO A 69 -92.50 -58.19 111.28
C PRO A 69 -91.91 -56.80 110.95
N LEU A 70 -92.39 -55.75 111.63
CA LEU A 70 -91.95 -54.37 111.40
C LEU A 70 -90.46 -54.18 111.73
N CYS A 71 -90.01 -54.74 112.86
CA CYS A 71 -88.60 -54.66 113.28
C CYS A 71 -87.68 -55.44 112.34
N ALA A 72 -88.11 -56.62 111.87
CA ALA A 72 -87.37 -57.40 110.88
C ALA A 72 -87.28 -56.67 109.52
N GLN A 73 -88.37 -56.04 109.09
CA GLN A 73 -88.42 -55.23 107.86
C GLN A 73 -87.48 -54.02 107.93
N GLU A 74 -87.47 -53.28 109.05
CA GLU A 74 -86.62 -52.11 109.21
C GLU A 74 -85.12 -52.49 109.36
N THR A 75 -84.82 -53.60 110.02
CA THR A 75 -83.46 -54.17 110.09
C THR A 75 -82.99 -54.72 108.74
N SER A 76 -83.92 -55.15 107.87
CA SER A 76 -83.63 -55.44 106.46
C SER A 76 -83.36 -54.16 105.67
N ARG A 77 -84.20 -53.13 105.83
CA ARG A 77 -84.05 -51.81 105.19
C ARG A 77 -82.70 -51.16 105.51
N LEU A 78 -82.25 -51.22 106.76
CA LEU A 78 -80.95 -50.69 107.19
C LEU A 78 -79.77 -51.53 106.67
N ARG A 79 -79.88 -52.86 106.58
CA ARG A 79 -78.85 -53.70 105.93
C ARG A 79 -78.75 -53.43 104.44
N ASN A 80 -79.86 -53.35 103.73
CA ASN A 80 -79.89 -52.98 102.31
C ASN A 80 -79.32 -51.57 102.08
N ARG A 81 -79.64 -50.60 102.96
CA ARG A 81 -79.03 -49.26 102.90
C ARG A 81 -77.52 -49.29 103.17
N THR A 82 -77.05 -50.16 104.06
CA THR A 82 -75.61 -50.34 104.34
C THR A 82 -74.89 -51.00 103.16
N HIS A 83 -75.52 -52.00 102.52
CA HIS A 83 -75.02 -52.63 101.30
C HIS A 83 -74.90 -51.60 100.17
N ASN A 84 -75.97 -50.87 99.87
CA ASN A 84 -75.95 -49.79 98.86
C ASN A 84 -74.89 -48.71 99.14
N ILE A 85 -74.60 -48.39 100.41
CA ILE A 85 -73.53 -47.45 100.79
C ILE A 85 -72.14 -48.07 100.59
N ASN A 86 -71.98 -49.36 100.89
CA ASN A 86 -70.75 -50.10 100.63
C ASN A 86 -70.49 -50.26 99.12
N ASP A 87 -71.54 -50.46 98.33
CA ASP A 87 -71.43 -50.65 96.88
C ASP A 87 -71.15 -49.32 96.18
N THR A 88 -71.76 -48.21 96.62
CA THR A 88 -71.43 -46.85 96.13
C THR A 88 -70.05 -46.37 96.60
N LEU A 89 -69.57 -46.83 97.76
CA LEU A 89 -68.16 -46.66 98.14
C LEU A 89 -67.24 -47.48 97.21
N GLY A 90 -67.60 -48.73 96.93
CA GLY A 90 -66.87 -49.60 96.01
C GLY A 90 -66.75 -49.00 94.59
N THR A 91 -67.85 -48.50 94.02
CA THR A 91 -67.82 -47.85 92.70
C THR A 91 -67.03 -46.55 92.74
N THR A 92 -67.19 -45.69 93.75
CA THR A 92 -66.42 -44.43 93.83
C THR A 92 -64.92 -44.67 94.07
N GLU A 93 -64.52 -45.74 94.78
CA GLU A 93 -63.11 -46.14 94.84
C GLU A 93 -62.60 -46.74 93.52
N MET A 94 -63.44 -47.39 92.71
CA MET A 94 -63.07 -47.83 91.35
C MET A 94 -62.94 -46.65 90.40
N GLU A 95 -63.84 -45.67 90.47
CA GLU A 95 -63.78 -44.41 89.74
C GLU A 95 -62.51 -43.63 90.11
N LEU A 96 -62.19 -43.47 91.40
CA LEU A 96 -60.96 -42.80 91.84
C LEU A 96 -59.68 -43.54 91.39
N ARG A 97 -59.70 -44.88 91.32
CA ARG A 97 -58.60 -45.67 90.72
C ARG A 97 -58.48 -45.39 89.22
N SER A 98 -59.60 -45.42 88.48
CA SER A 98 -59.66 -45.07 87.05
C SER A 98 -59.18 -43.64 86.76
N CYS A 99 -59.63 -42.65 87.54
CA CYS A 99 -59.19 -41.25 87.45
C CYS A 99 -57.70 -41.07 87.76
N ARG A 100 -57.12 -41.90 88.64
CA ARG A 100 -55.67 -41.92 88.84
C ARG A 100 -54.95 -42.53 87.64
N GLU A 101 -55.44 -43.66 87.10
CA GLU A 101 -54.83 -44.30 85.93
C GLU A 101 -54.90 -43.44 84.66
N THR A 102 -55.95 -42.63 84.49
CA THR A 102 -56.02 -41.65 83.39
C THR A 102 -55.11 -40.45 83.63
N LEU A 103 -54.93 -39.99 84.87
CA LEU A 103 -53.94 -38.97 85.21
C LEU A 103 -52.50 -39.47 85.00
N ASP A 104 -52.16 -40.66 85.47
CA ASP A 104 -50.84 -41.27 85.31
C ASP A 104 -50.53 -41.51 83.82
N ARG A 105 -51.52 -41.85 82.99
CA ARG A 105 -51.41 -41.86 81.50
C ARG A 105 -51.20 -40.47 80.92
N ALA A 106 -52.02 -39.48 81.28
CA ALA A 106 -51.89 -38.11 80.78
C ALA A 106 -50.53 -37.47 81.13
N ILE A 107 -49.93 -37.84 82.27
CA ILE A 107 -48.55 -37.46 82.63
C ILE A 107 -47.54 -38.10 81.67
N GLN A 108 -47.67 -39.40 81.38
CA GLN A 108 -46.80 -40.11 80.41
C GLN A 108 -46.94 -39.53 78.99
N ASP A 109 -48.15 -39.20 78.55
CA ASP A 109 -48.40 -38.54 77.26
C ASP A 109 -47.76 -37.15 77.23
N LYS A 110 -47.92 -36.35 78.29
CA LYS A 110 -47.26 -35.04 78.43
C LYS A 110 -45.73 -35.16 78.43
N ASP A 111 -45.15 -36.18 79.07
CA ASP A 111 -43.71 -36.46 79.05
C ASP A 111 -43.22 -37.04 77.71
N CYS A 112 -44.11 -37.68 76.94
CA CYS A 112 -43.84 -38.11 75.57
C CYS A 112 -43.80 -36.90 74.62
N LEU A 113 -44.85 -36.07 74.65
CA LEU A 113 -44.96 -34.83 73.88
C LEU A 113 -43.84 -33.83 74.21
N GLN A 114 -43.46 -33.71 75.48
CA GLN A 114 -42.33 -32.85 75.89
C GLN A 114 -40.99 -33.34 75.31
N ARG A 115 -40.77 -34.66 75.23
CA ARG A 115 -39.59 -35.23 74.55
C ARG A 115 -39.64 -35.07 73.03
N GLN A 116 -40.81 -35.22 72.41
CA GLN A 116 -41.00 -34.97 70.98
C GLN A 116 -40.74 -33.50 70.62
N SER A 117 -41.27 -32.56 71.41
CA SER A 117 -41.06 -31.12 71.25
C SER A 117 -39.57 -30.74 71.39
N ALA A 118 -38.87 -31.31 72.39
CA ALA A 118 -37.43 -31.11 72.54
C ALA A 118 -36.62 -31.67 71.36
N ALA A 119 -37.01 -32.81 70.80
CA ALA A 119 -36.39 -33.37 69.59
C ALA A 119 -36.65 -32.50 68.34
N GLN A 120 -37.88 -31.98 68.19
CA GLN A 120 -38.24 -31.05 67.11
C GLN A 120 -37.47 -29.73 67.20
N LEU A 121 -37.25 -29.19 68.40
CA LEU A 121 -36.42 -28.00 68.62
C LEU A 121 -34.97 -28.20 68.15
N LEU A 122 -34.34 -29.31 68.57
CA LEU A 122 -32.97 -29.65 68.12
C LEU A 122 -32.88 -29.82 66.60
N GLU A 123 -33.93 -30.36 65.97
CA GLU A 123 -34.00 -30.55 64.52
C GLU A 123 -34.25 -29.23 63.75
N ILE A 124 -34.98 -28.28 64.34
CA ILE A 124 -35.11 -26.90 63.83
C ILE A 124 -33.77 -26.16 63.90
N ASP A 125 -33.02 -26.31 64.99
CA ASP A 125 -31.70 -25.69 65.12
C ASP A 125 -30.65 -26.35 64.20
N ARG A 126 -30.78 -27.66 63.93
CA ARG A 126 -30.01 -28.36 62.89
C ARG A 126 -30.29 -27.76 61.50
N LEU A 127 -31.57 -27.58 61.13
CA LEU A 127 -31.94 -26.93 59.87
C LEU A 127 -31.41 -25.49 59.75
N ARG A 128 -31.43 -24.72 60.84
CA ARG A 128 -30.89 -23.35 60.85
C ARG A 128 -29.41 -23.35 60.50
N GLN A 129 -28.62 -24.23 61.14
CA GLN A 129 -27.18 -24.37 60.82
C GLN A 129 -26.94 -24.83 59.38
N GLU A 130 -27.72 -25.78 58.86
CA GLU A 130 -27.62 -26.22 57.46
C GLU A 130 -27.99 -25.08 56.48
N LYS A 131 -29.09 -24.36 56.73
CA LYS A 131 -29.51 -23.19 55.96
C LYS A 131 -28.42 -22.12 55.94
N ASP A 132 -27.90 -21.74 57.10
CA ASP A 132 -26.92 -20.65 57.20
C ASP A 132 -25.57 -21.04 56.57
N SER A 133 -25.22 -22.33 56.59
CA SER A 133 -24.08 -22.89 55.84
C SER A 133 -24.31 -22.81 54.32
N ILE A 134 -25.50 -23.18 53.84
CA ILE A 134 -25.85 -23.13 52.40
C ILE A 134 -25.92 -21.67 51.91
N GLU A 135 -26.47 -20.75 52.70
CA GLU A 135 -26.43 -19.31 52.38
C GLU A 135 -24.99 -18.78 52.29
N MET A 136 -24.10 -19.20 53.19
CA MET A 136 -22.70 -18.79 53.13
C MET A 136 -22.00 -19.34 51.88
N GLN A 137 -22.28 -20.60 51.49
CA GLN A 137 -21.78 -21.18 50.24
C GLN A 137 -22.33 -20.47 49.01
N HIS A 138 -23.64 -20.15 48.96
CA HIS A 138 -24.24 -19.33 47.89
C HIS A 138 -23.51 -18.00 47.75
N ARG A 139 -23.35 -17.26 48.86
CA ARG A 139 -22.64 -15.97 48.88
C ARG A 139 -21.15 -16.08 48.51
N VAL A 140 -20.54 -17.27 48.49
CA VAL A 140 -19.18 -17.48 47.96
C VAL A 140 -19.23 -17.70 46.46
N MET A 141 -20.02 -18.68 45.99
CA MET A 141 -20.18 -18.96 44.56
C MET A 141 -20.67 -17.74 43.77
N GLU A 142 -21.55 -16.93 44.35
CA GLU A 142 -22.05 -15.69 43.76
C GLU A 142 -20.97 -14.62 43.58
N ARG A 143 -19.97 -14.58 44.47
CA ARG A 143 -18.77 -13.73 44.30
C ARG A 143 -17.84 -14.28 43.22
N GLU A 144 -17.56 -15.59 43.25
CA GLU A 144 -16.72 -16.27 42.24
C GLU A 144 -17.30 -16.12 40.83
N LEU A 145 -18.62 -16.25 40.68
CA LEU A 145 -19.35 -16.09 39.42
C LEU A 145 -19.26 -14.63 38.91
N ASN A 146 -19.37 -13.65 39.80
CA ASN A 146 -19.19 -12.24 39.42
C ASN A 146 -17.74 -11.89 39.07
N GLU A 147 -16.74 -12.45 39.77
CA GLU A 147 -15.33 -12.35 39.35
C GLU A 147 -15.09 -12.98 37.96
N LEU A 148 -15.70 -14.13 37.67
CA LEU A 148 -15.58 -14.80 36.36
C LEU A 148 -16.26 -13.97 35.25
N ARG A 149 -17.40 -13.34 35.52
CA ARG A 149 -18.04 -12.37 34.61
C ARG A 149 -17.13 -11.17 34.32
N GLU A 150 -16.48 -10.60 35.33
CA GLU A 150 -15.56 -9.48 35.13
C GLU A 150 -14.31 -9.89 34.33
N LYS A 151 -13.71 -11.05 34.66
CA LYS A 151 -12.57 -11.63 33.92
C LYS A 151 -12.93 -11.88 32.45
N LEU A 152 -14.13 -12.40 32.17
CA LEU A 152 -14.65 -12.55 30.81
C LEU A 152 -14.85 -11.20 30.10
N ALA A 153 -15.42 -10.20 30.78
CA ALA A 153 -15.61 -8.86 30.23
C ALA A 153 -14.28 -8.13 29.95
N VAL A 154 -13.22 -8.38 30.73
CA VAL A 154 -11.86 -7.90 30.43
C VAL A 154 -11.27 -8.66 29.23
N SER A 155 -11.41 -9.99 29.20
CA SER A 155 -10.93 -10.84 28.10
C SER A 155 -11.55 -10.43 26.75
N ASN A 156 -12.87 -10.21 26.71
CA ASN A 156 -13.58 -9.80 25.49
C ASN A 156 -13.15 -8.40 25.00
N ARG A 157 -12.92 -7.44 25.92
CA ARG A 157 -12.35 -6.12 25.55
C ARG A 157 -10.94 -6.24 24.99
N THR A 158 -10.11 -7.10 25.58
CA THR A 158 -8.75 -7.36 25.12
C THR A 158 -8.76 -8.02 23.74
N LEU A 159 -9.59 -9.05 23.54
CA LEU A 159 -9.79 -9.73 22.25
C LEU A 159 -10.26 -8.77 21.16
N GLY A 160 -11.24 -7.90 21.46
CA GLY A 160 -11.69 -6.86 20.53
C GLY A 160 -10.57 -5.91 20.12
N SER A 161 -9.74 -5.46 21.05
CA SER A 161 -8.58 -4.62 20.74
C SER A 161 -7.53 -5.34 19.89
N ALA A 162 -7.26 -6.63 20.16
CA ALA A 162 -6.36 -7.45 19.37
C ALA A 162 -6.88 -7.67 17.94
N SER A 163 -8.19 -7.95 17.79
CA SER A 163 -8.85 -8.10 16.49
C SER A 163 -8.80 -6.81 15.66
N GLY A 164 -9.01 -5.65 16.30
CA GLY A 164 -8.88 -4.34 15.64
C GLY A 164 -7.45 -4.07 15.17
N ASN A 165 -6.45 -4.38 16.00
CA ASN A 165 -5.03 -4.25 15.65
C ASN A 165 -4.65 -5.17 14.47
N ILE A 166 -5.15 -6.41 14.44
CA ILE A 166 -4.93 -7.35 13.33
C ILE A 166 -5.53 -6.80 12.04
N ALA A 167 -6.79 -6.36 12.04
CA ALA A 167 -7.44 -5.78 10.86
C ALA A 167 -6.70 -4.53 10.33
N GLN A 168 -6.15 -3.70 11.24
CA GLN A 168 -5.31 -2.55 10.86
C GLN A 168 -3.98 -3.01 10.21
N GLN A 169 -3.33 -4.04 10.75
CA GLN A 169 -2.11 -4.61 10.18
C GLN A 169 -2.37 -5.26 8.81
N GLU A 170 -3.47 -6.00 8.64
CA GLU A 170 -3.87 -6.56 7.35
C GLU A 170 -4.13 -5.47 6.30
N SER A 171 -4.78 -4.37 6.69
CA SER A 171 -4.97 -3.20 5.82
C SER A 171 -3.63 -2.59 5.38
N MET A 172 -2.70 -2.39 6.32
CA MET A 172 -1.36 -1.88 6.03
C MET A 172 -0.54 -2.82 5.14
N ILE A 173 -0.61 -4.14 5.36
CA ILE A 173 0.03 -5.15 4.53
C ILE A 173 -0.53 -5.12 3.10
N CYS A 174 -1.85 -4.92 2.93
CA CYS A 174 -2.47 -4.75 1.62
C CYS A 174 -2.01 -3.47 0.90
N GLN A 175 -1.88 -2.35 1.62
CA GLN A 175 -1.35 -1.08 1.07
C GLN A 175 0.10 -1.25 0.59
N ILE A 176 0.99 -1.78 1.45
CA ILE A 176 2.41 -2.00 1.12
C ILE A 176 2.58 -2.96 -0.07
N ARG A 177 1.71 -3.96 -0.21
CA ARG A 177 1.72 -4.87 -1.38
C ARG A 177 1.39 -4.16 -2.70
N GLU A 178 0.41 -3.26 -2.71
CA GLU A 178 0.07 -2.49 -3.91
C GLU A 178 1.13 -1.42 -4.21
N GLU A 179 1.69 -0.75 -3.21
CA GLU A 179 2.85 0.15 -3.38
C GLU A 179 4.07 -0.59 -3.95
N LEU A 180 4.37 -1.80 -3.46
CA LEU A 180 5.45 -2.64 -3.98
C LEU A 180 5.22 -2.99 -5.46
N LYS A 181 3.99 -3.34 -5.83
CA LYS A 181 3.59 -3.62 -7.22
C LYS A 181 3.73 -2.39 -8.12
N ILE A 182 3.23 -1.23 -7.69
CA ILE A 182 3.38 0.05 -8.42
C ILE A 182 4.87 0.39 -8.62
N ASN A 183 5.71 0.15 -7.60
CA ASN A 183 7.15 0.36 -7.70
C ASN A 183 7.85 -0.65 -8.64
N GLN A 184 7.40 -1.91 -8.70
CA GLN A 184 7.87 -2.90 -9.67
C GLN A 184 7.49 -2.50 -11.11
N GLU A 185 6.25 -2.07 -11.35
CA GLU A 185 5.78 -1.56 -12.65
C GLU A 185 6.51 -0.28 -13.08
N LYS A 186 6.92 0.56 -12.12
CA LYS A 186 7.77 1.74 -12.37
C LYS A 186 9.21 1.33 -12.71
N LEU A 187 9.78 0.36 -12.00
CA LEU A 187 11.13 -0.16 -12.25
C LEU A 187 11.23 -0.83 -13.63
N GLN A 188 10.25 -1.65 -14.03
CA GLN A 188 10.22 -2.28 -15.35
C GLN A 188 10.13 -1.26 -16.49
N ARG A 189 9.39 -0.16 -16.31
CA ARG A 189 9.35 0.96 -17.26
C ARG A 189 10.71 1.64 -17.37
N LEU A 190 11.32 2.04 -16.24
CA LEU A 190 12.65 2.67 -16.24
C LEU A 190 13.74 1.76 -16.84
N GLN A 191 13.73 0.46 -16.57
CA GLN A 191 14.63 -0.51 -17.19
C GLN A 191 14.42 -0.62 -18.71
N SER A 192 13.18 -0.46 -19.18
CA SER A 192 12.86 -0.48 -20.61
C SER A 192 13.29 0.83 -21.28
N GLU A 193 13.00 1.98 -20.68
CA GLU A 193 13.42 3.32 -21.16
C GLU A 193 14.95 3.43 -21.22
N HIS A 194 15.66 2.92 -20.21
CA HIS A 194 17.13 2.85 -20.19
C HIS A 194 17.68 2.00 -21.35
N ARG A 195 17.08 0.83 -21.63
CA ARG A 195 17.50 -0.03 -22.75
C ARG A 195 17.30 0.66 -24.11
N HIS A 196 16.12 1.24 -24.36
CA HIS A 196 15.87 1.99 -25.60
C HIS A 196 16.81 3.21 -25.73
N SER A 197 17.21 3.83 -24.61
CA SER A 197 18.19 4.93 -24.61
C SER A 197 19.59 4.45 -25.02
N LEU A 198 20.07 3.31 -24.49
CA LEU A 198 21.32 2.69 -24.90
C LEU A 198 21.28 2.24 -26.38
N GLU A 199 20.17 1.64 -26.82
CA GLU A 199 19.94 1.25 -28.23
C GLU A 199 19.97 2.47 -29.17
N SER A 200 19.32 3.58 -28.79
CA SER A 200 19.34 4.83 -29.56
C SER A 200 20.74 5.45 -29.65
N ILE A 201 21.49 5.48 -28.54
CA ILE A 201 22.86 6.01 -28.53
C ILE A 201 23.80 5.12 -29.34
N ALA A 202 23.71 3.79 -29.20
CA ALA A 202 24.51 2.85 -29.97
C ALA A 202 24.23 2.93 -31.48
N LEU A 203 22.98 3.15 -31.88
CA LEU A 203 22.60 3.39 -33.27
C LEU A 203 23.23 4.68 -33.83
N LEU A 204 23.24 5.77 -33.04
CA LEU A 204 23.85 7.06 -33.44
C LEU A 204 25.38 7.01 -33.51
N LEU A 205 26.03 6.16 -32.71
CA LEU A 205 27.49 5.95 -32.71
C LEU A 205 27.96 4.89 -33.73
N SER A 206 27.02 4.10 -34.24
CA SER A 206 27.26 3.13 -35.31
C SER A 206 27.43 3.82 -36.66
N THR A 207 28.23 3.18 -37.51
CA THR A 207 28.55 3.65 -38.87
C THR A 207 28.55 2.45 -39.82
N PRO A 208 28.39 2.62 -41.14
CA PRO A 208 28.39 1.50 -42.08
C PRO A 208 29.63 0.60 -42.03
N SER A 209 30.75 1.12 -41.51
CA SER A 209 32.01 0.40 -41.31
C SER A 209 32.23 -0.14 -39.88
N ARG A 210 31.41 0.26 -38.90
CA ARG A 210 31.50 -0.20 -37.50
C ARG A 210 30.16 -0.14 -36.78
N PHE A 211 29.66 -1.30 -36.37
CA PHE A 211 28.55 -1.45 -35.42
C PHE A 211 28.99 -1.19 -33.97
N VAL A 212 28.05 -0.75 -33.14
CA VAL A 212 28.21 -0.53 -31.69
C VAL A 212 27.06 -1.26 -30.99
N GLU A 213 27.38 -2.07 -29.98
CA GLU A 213 26.36 -2.75 -29.18
C GLU A 213 25.66 -1.78 -28.21
N SER A 214 24.41 -2.06 -27.84
CA SER A 214 23.61 -1.29 -26.88
C SER A 214 24.02 -1.49 -25.42
N LEU A 215 25.34 -1.60 -25.19
CA LEU A 215 25.97 -1.73 -23.88
C LEU A 215 26.70 -0.44 -23.52
N GLU A 216 26.59 -0.03 -22.26
CA GLU A 216 27.18 1.23 -21.76
C GLU A 216 28.71 1.29 -21.96
N THR A 217 29.39 0.15 -21.83
CA THR A 217 30.84 0.01 -22.11
C THR A 217 31.16 0.25 -23.58
N ALA A 218 30.54 -0.49 -24.50
CA ALA A 218 30.76 -0.36 -25.95
C ALA A 218 30.47 1.06 -26.46
N ILE A 219 29.43 1.71 -25.91
CA ILE A 219 29.09 3.11 -26.15
C ILE A 219 30.20 4.05 -25.69
N LYS A 220 30.70 3.90 -24.44
CA LYS A 220 31.80 4.70 -23.89
C LYS A 220 33.09 4.51 -24.68
N ASP A 221 33.46 3.28 -25.01
CA ASP A 221 34.67 2.96 -25.77
C ASP A 221 34.64 3.61 -27.16
N ARG A 222 33.48 3.57 -27.84
CA ARG A 222 33.30 4.25 -29.12
C ARG A 222 33.36 5.78 -29.00
N ILE A 223 32.79 6.37 -27.95
CA ILE A 223 32.89 7.81 -27.68
C ILE A 223 34.35 8.22 -27.43
N HIS A 224 35.10 7.44 -26.65
CA HIS A 224 36.52 7.69 -26.39
C HIS A 224 37.37 7.60 -27.66
N GLU A 225 37.12 6.61 -28.53
CA GLU A 225 37.79 6.50 -29.82
C GLU A 225 37.48 7.71 -30.72
N ILE A 226 36.21 8.05 -30.95
CA ILE A 226 35.80 9.23 -31.75
C ILE A 226 36.42 10.52 -31.18
N THR A 227 36.52 10.63 -29.87
CA THR A 227 37.13 11.79 -29.18
C THR A 227 38.64 11.87 -29.44
N ASN A 228 39.35 10.74 -29.52
CA ASN A 228 40.78 10.72 -29.82
C ASN A 228 41.05 10.93 -31.32
N ASP A 229 40.31 10.26 -32.19
CA ASP A 229 40.24 10.52 -33.64
C ASP A 229 40.11 12.02 -33.96
N SER A 230 39.23 12.71 -33.21
CA SER A 230 38.96 14.14 -33.35
C SER A 230 40.15 15.00 -32.91
N LYS A 231 40.82 14.66 -31.81
CA LYS A 231 42.05 15.34 -31.35
C LYS A 231 43.18 15.20 -32.36
N ASP A 232 43.39 13.99 -32.88
CA ASP A 232 44.47 13.70 -33.82
C ASP A 232 44.25 14.42 -35.16
N LYS A 233 43.00 14.44 -35.65
CA LYS A 233 42.59 15.24 -36.82
C LYS A 233 42.74 16.75 -36.55
N HIS A 234 42.44 17.23 -35.34
CA HIS A 234 42.63 18.64 -34.98
C HIS A 234 44.12 19.02 -34.96
N ALA A 235 44.98 18.20 -34.35
CA ALA A 235 46.43 18.40 -34.36
C ALA A 235 47.02 18.36 -35.78
N GLN A 236 46.51 17.48 -36.65
CA GLN A 236 46.86 17.44 -38.07
C GLN A 236 46.44 18.75 -38.79
N VAL A 237 45.25 19.28 -38.49
CA VAL A 237 44.76 20.56 -39.04
C VAL A 237 45.63 21.74 -38.58
N GLU A 238 46.02 21.80 -37.30
CA GLU A 238 46.93 22.87 -36.84
C GLU A 238 48.31 22.77 -37.49
N SER A 239 48.90 21.57 -37.62
CA SER A 239 50.18 21.41 -38.36
C SER A 239 50.07 21.81 -39.84
N LEU A 240 48.91 21.63 -40.47
CA LEU A 240 48.65 22.12 -41.84
C LEU A 240 48.47 23.65 -41.87
N ARG A 241 47.87 24.26 -40.85
CA ARG A 241 47.77 25.72 -40.70
C ARG A 241 49.13 26.38 -40.49
N GLU A 242 49.99 25.79 -39.65
CA GLU A 242 51.38 26.24 -39.45
C GLU A 242 52.18 26.20 -40.76
N LYS A 243 52.09 25.08 -41.51
CA LYS A 243 52.73 24.95 -42.83
C LYS A 243 52.20 25.97 -43.82
N LEU A 244 50.88 26.18 -43.90
CA LEU A 244 50.27 27.18 -44.77
C LEU A 244 50.72 28.61 -44.40
N SER A 245 50.84 28.92 -43.11
CA SER A 245 51.36 30.20 -42.61
C SER A 245 52.83 30.40 -42.99
N HIS A 246 53.65 29.35 -42.88
CA HIS A 246 55.05 29.36 -43.27
C HIS A 246 55.23 29.59 -44.78
N GLU A 247 54.54 28.82 -45.62
CA GLU A 247 54.56 28.97 -47.09
C GLU A 247 54.05 30.35 -47.53
N SER A 248 52.98 30.87 -46.89
CA SER A 248 52.47 32.23 -47.16
C SER A 248 53.51 33.30 -46.81
N SER A 249 54.26 33.10 -45.72
CA SER A 249 55.35 34.00 -45.30
C SER A 249 56.55 33.94 -46.25
N GLN A 250 56.92 32.74 -46.72
CA GLN A 250 57.95 32.59 -47.76
C GLN A 250 57.53 33.26 -49.07
N LEU A 251 56.29 33.06 -49.53
CA LEU A 251 55.75 33.66 -50.74
C LEU A 251 55.73 35.19 -50.65
N SER A 252 55.30 35.76 -49.52
CA SER A 252 55.33 37.21 -49.28
C SER A 252 56.74 37.79 -49.38
N ARG A 253 57.74 37.11 -48.77
CA ARG A 253 59.16 37.47 -48.92
C ARG A 253 59.64 37.37 -50.36
N GLN A 254 59.24 36.33 -51.09
CA GLN A 254 59.64 36.12 -52.49
C GLN A 254 59.04 37.18 -53.42
N VAL A 255 57.79 37.62 -53.19
CA VAL A 255 57.17 38.74 -53.89
C VAL A 255 57.95 40.03 -53.64
N SER A 256 58.29 40.35 -52.39
CA SER A 256 59.08 41.55 -52.05
C SER A 256 60.47 41.56 -52.72
N LEU A 257 61.15 40.41 -52.78
CA LEU A 257 62.42 40.27 -53.52
C LEU A 257 62.24 40.46 -55.03
N TYR A 258 61.14 39.96 -55.60
CA TYR A 258 60.82 40.13 -57.02
C TYR A 258 60.46 41.59 -57.36
N GLU A 259 59.73 42.29 -56.49
CA GLU A 259 59.45 43.72 -56.63
C GLU A 259 60.72 44.56 -56.56
N GLN A 260 61.64 44.24 -55.64
CA GLN A 260 62.96 44.87 -55.55
C GLN A 260 63.84 44.60 -56.78
N ALA A 261 63.79 43.39 -57.36
CA ALA A 261 64.46 43.09 -58.61
C ALA A 261 63.87 43.93 -59.77
N ASN A 262 62.55 44.04 -59.86
CA ASN A 262 61.85 44.80 -60.91
C ASN A 262 61.97 46.32 -60.76
N SER A 263 62.20 46.86 -59.57
CA SER A 263 62.56 48.29 -59.43
C SER A 263 64.00 48.53 -59.92
N ARG A 264 64.94 47.65 -59.56
CA ARG A 264 66.33 47.72 -60.03
C ARG A 264 66.46 47.56 -61.55
N ILE A 265 65.69 46.66 -62.17
CA ILE A 265 65.66 46.50 -63.64
C ILE A 265 65.24 47.83 -64.29
N ARG A 266 64.13 48.44 -63.85
CA ARG A 266 63.66 49.72 -64.40
C ARG A 266 64.66 50.85 -64.24
N SER A 267 65.34 50.96 -63.09
CA SER A 267 66.41 51.96 -62.93
C SER A 267 67.60 51.74 -63.88
N LEU A 268 67.94 50.49 -64.21
CA LEU A 268 68.98 50.17 -65.20
C LEU A 268 68.50 50.40 -66.65
N GLU A 269 67.20 50.21 -66.93
CA GLU A 269 66.59 50.57 -68.21
C GLU A 269 66.58 52.10 -68.42
N ASP A 270 66.24 52.88 -67.39
CA ASP A 270 66.31 54.35 -67.41
C ASP A 270 67.76 54.84 -67.60
N GLU A 271 68.73 54.25 -66.89
CA GLU A 271 70.17 54.56 -67.06
C GLU A 271 70.65 54.20 -68.47
N LYS A 272 70.26 53.03 -69.00
CA LYS A 272 70.55 52.63 -70.39
C LYS A 272 69.98 53.63 -71.39
N ASN A 273 68.71 54.01 -71.26
CA ASN A 273 68.04 54.96 -72.16
C ASN A 273 68.74 56.34 -72.13
N LEU A 274 69.19 56.80 -70.96
CA LEU A 274 69.98 58.02 -70.79
C LEU A 274 71.36 57.91 -71.47
N LEU A 275 72.04 56.78 -71.33
CA LEU A 275 73.34 56.53 -71.98
C LEU A 275 73.22 56.43 -73.51
N GLU A 276 72.20 55.76 -74.03
CA GLU A 276 71.90 55.69 -75.48
C GLU A 276 71.56 57.08 -76.05
N SER A 277 70.79 57.90 -75.33
CA SER A 277 70.52 59.29 -75.72
C SER A 277 71.79 60.15 -75.76
N ARG A 278 72.68 59.99 -74.76
CA ARG A 278 73.99 60.66 -74.73
C ARG A 278 74.92 60.20 -75.86
N LEU A 279 74.93 58.89 -76.16
CA LEU A 279 75.71 58.31 -77.25
C LEU A 279 75.23 58.88 -78.60
N HIS A 280 73.92 58.84 -78.86
CA HIS A 280 73.36 59.35 -80.12
C HIS A 280 73.60 60.87 -80.30
N LYS A 281 73.60 61.65 -79.20
CA LYS A 281 74.02 63.05 -79.24
C LYS A 281 75.49 63.20 -79.63
N ALA A 282 76.39 62.43 -79.01
CA ALA A 282 77.82 62.44 -79.37
C ALA A 282 78.06 62.01 -80.83
N ASP A 283 77.35 60.99 -81.32
CA ASP A 283 77.39 60.57 -82.72
C ASP A 283 76.97 61.71 -83.66
N SER A 284 75.90 62.44 -83.33
CA SER A 284 75.44 63.59 -84.13
C SER A 284 76.44 64.76 -84.13
N GLU A 285 77.13 65.01 -83.02
CA GLU A 285 78.18 66.01 -82.90
C GLU A 285 79.42 65.62 -83.71
N ILE A 286 79.82 64.34 -83.66
CA ILE A 286 80.90 63.78 -84.49
C ILE A 286 80.56 63.91 -85.97
N ASN A 287 79.36 63.49 -86.40
CA ASN A 287 78.91 63.60 -87.79
C ASN A 287 78.90 65.07 -88.27
N ALA A 288 78.49 66.03 -87.43
CA ALA A 288 78.56 67.45 -87.76
C ALA A 288 80.01 67.94 -87.92
N CYS A 289 80.93 67.49 -87.05
CA CYS A 289 82.35 67.77 -87.17
C CYS A 289 82.97 67.15 -88.44
N GLU A 290 82.58 65.94 -88.81
CA GLU A 290 83.05 65.27 -90.04
C GLU A 290 82.56 66.01 -91.30
N LEU A 291 81.29 66.41 -91.35
CA LEU A 291 80.72 67.21 -92.43
C LEU A 291 81.38 68.58 -92.56
N SER A 292 81.71 69.23 -91.44
CA SER A 292 82.44 70.50 -91.40
C SER A 292 83.89 70.33 -91.91
N ARG A 293 84.61 69.33 -91.40
CA ARG A 293 85.96 68.95 -91.84
C ARG A 293 86.01 68.66 -93.35
N ASP A 294 85.01 67.95 -93.86
CA ASP A 294 84.95 67.59 -95.28
C ASP A 294 84.41 68.73 -96.15
N GLY A 295 83.75 69.74 -95.55
CA GLY A 295 83.61 71.10 -96.08
C GLY A 295 84.96 71.75 -96.30
N LEU A 296 85.74 71.94 -95.23
CA LEU A 296 87.07 72.55 -95.30
C LEU A 296 88.03 71.83 -96.26
N LYS A 297 87.94 70.49 -96.40
CA LYS A 297 88.66 69.74 -97.45
C LYS A 297 88.22 70.12 -98.87
N ARG A 298 86.91 70.27 -99.12
CA ARG A 298 86.38 70.70 -100.43
C ARG A 298 86.77 72.14 -100.74
N ASP A 299 86.74 73.01 -99.75
CA ASP A 299 87.09 74.42 -99.91
C ASP A 299 88.59 74.58 -100.15
N LYS A 300 89.44 73.87 -99.39
CA LYS A 300 90.89 73.75 -99.67
C LYS A 300 91.15 73.21 -101.08
N SER A 301 90.46 72.15 -101.49
CA SER A 301 90.60 71.58 -102.84
C SER A 301 90.20 72.57 -103.92
N THR A 302 89.12 73.33 -103.72
CA THR A 302 88.65 74.38 -104.64
C THR A 302 89.65 75.53 -104.73
N PHE A 303 90.24 75.94 -103.60
CA PHE A 303 91.29 76.96 -103.54
C PHE A 303 92.57 76.50 -104.24
N MET A 304 93.04 75.27 -103.99
CA MET A 304 94.19 74.70 -104.72
C MET A 304 93.93 74.61 -106.23
N ASN A 305 92.74 74.16 -106.66
CA ASN A 305 92.35 74.15 -108.07
C ASN A 305 92.27 75.57 -108.68
N PHE A 306 91.95 76.59 -107.88
CA PHE A 306 91.99 77.98 -108.32
C PHE A 306 93.43 78.47 -108.52
N LEU A 307 94.33 78.23 -107.55
CA LEU A 307 95.73 78.62 -107.67
C LEU A 307 96.45 77.86 -108.79
N GLU A 308 96.19 76.56 -108.97
CA GLU A 308 96.75 75.78 -110.08
C GLU A 308 96.26 76.27 -111.45
N ARG A 309 94.98 76.68 -111.55
CA ARG A 309 94.45 77.34 -112.75
C ARG A 309 95.07 78.71 -112.99
N LEU A 310 95.38 79.46 -111.93
CA LEU A 310 96.08 80.74 -112.00
C LEU A 310 97.54 80.53 -112.44
N ALA A 311 98.21 79.48 -111.96
CA ALA A 311 99.56 79.10 -112.38
C ALA A 311 99.64 78.80 -113.89
N ARG A 312 98.72 77.97 -114.41
CA ARG A 312 98.60 77.71 -115.85
C ARG A 312 98.24 78.97 -116.65
N ALA A 313 97.36 79.83 -116.12
CA ALA A 313 96.99 81.09 -116.79
C ALA A 313 98.16 82.09 -116.85
N LEU A 314 99.13 81.97 -115.94
CA LEU A 314 100.29 82.84 -115.84
C LEU A 314 101.60 82.18 -116.37
N ASN A 315 101.51 81.04 -117.07
CA ASN A 315 102.65 80.26 -117.56
C ASN A 315 103.74 80.09 -116.47
N MET A 316 103.32 79.58 -115.31
CA MET A 316 104.15 79.25 -114.15
C MET A 316 103.91 77.83 -113.66
N ASP A 317 103.12 77.04 -114.37
CA ASP A 317 102.60 75.75 -113.94
C ASP A 317 103.69 74.73 -113.58
N GLU A 318 104.75 74.59 -114.38
CA GLU A 318 105.91 73.75 -114.04
C GLU A 318 106.60 74.23 -112.75
N ILE A 319 107.06 75.50 -112.74
CA ILE A 319 107.79 76.12 -111.62
C ILE A 319 106.96 76.11 -110.32
N SER A 320 105.63 76.22 -110.43
CA SER A 320 104.72 76.29 -109.30
C SER A 320 104.53 74.96 -108.56
N HIS A 321 104.95 73.84 -109.15
CA HIS A 321 104.91 72.52 -108.53
C HIS A 321 106.06 72.32 -107.53
N ASP A 322 107.24 72.85 -107.84
CA ASP A 322 108.48 72.66 -107.05
C ASP A 322 108.59 73.63 -105.86
N ILE A 323 107.89 74.77 -105.91
CA ILE A 323 107.97 75.85 -104.91
C ILE A 323 107.20 75.54 -103.59
N GLY A 324 106.28 74.57 -103.62
CA GLY A 324 105.47 74.20 -102.46
C GLY A 324 104.29 75.15 -102.19
N VAL A 325 103.28 74.65 -101.47
CA VAL A 325 101.96 75.28 -101.35
C VAL A 325 102.02 76.66 -100.67
N ASP A 326 102.87 76.83 -99.68
CA ASP A 326 102.90 78.05 -98.86
C ASP A 326 103.45 79.27 -99.62
N LEU A 327 104.38 79.04 -100.55
CA LEU A 327 104.97 80.07 -101.44
C LEU A 327 104.28 80.17 -102.81
N HIS A 328 103.34 79.25 -103.11
CA HIS A 328 102.60 79.18 -104.37
C HIS A 328 101.85 80.49 -104.67
N THR A 329 101.10 81.02 -103.68
CA THR A 329 100.28 82.23 -103.83
C THR A 329 101.11 83.47 -104.18
N GLU A 330 102.26 83.63 -103.53
CA GLU A 330 103.14 84.81 -103.66
C GLU A 330 103.92 84.79 -104.97
N SER A 331 104.36 83.60 -105.40
CA SER A 331 105.02 83.39 -106.69
C SER A 331 104.12 83.70 -107.89
N LEU A 332 102.82 83.44 -107.76
CA LEU A 332 101.83 83.78 -108.81
C LEU A 332 101.53 85.28 -108.87
N LEU A 333 101.56 85.98 -107.72
CA LEU A 333 101.35 87.42 -107.68
C LEU A 333 102.42 88.17 -108.49
N LEU A 334 103.70 87.84 -108.24
CA LEU A 334 104.85 88.40 -108.96
C LEU A 334 104.78 88.13 -110.48
N ARG A 335 104.21 86.99 -110.90
CA ARG A 335 104.04 86.67 -112.31
C ARG A 335 102.89 87.43 -112.97
N ALA A 336 101.80 87.67 -112.25
CA ALA A 336 100.70 88.52 -112.75
C ALA A 336 101.21 89.94 -113.05
N GLU A 337 102.06 90.50 -112.19
CA GLU A 337 102.71 91.80 -112.40
C GLU A 337 103.69 91.82 -113.60
N GLN A 338 104.33 90.69 -113.92
CA GLN A 338 105.14 90.57 -115.14
C GLN A 338 104.27 90.52 -116.41
N LEU A 339 103.23 89.68 -116.43
CA LEU A 339 102.42 89.45 -117.63
C LEU A 339 101.50 90.63 -117.96
N ALA A 340 101.04 91.39 -116.97
CA ALA A 340 100.31 92.65 -117.15
C ALA A 340 101.08 93.74 -117.94
N ARG A 341 102.34 93.50 -118.32
CA ARG A 341 103.16 94.38 -119.17
C ARG A 341 103.29 93.92 -120.63
N LEU A 342 102.67 92.80 -121.02
CA LEU A 342 102.85 92.17 -122.35
C LEU A 342 101.54 91.83 -123.08
N GLU A 343 100.38 92.28 -122.58
CA GLU A 343 99.07 91.94 -123.16
C GLU A 343 98.62 92.85 -124.31
N SER A 344 99.08 92.59 -125.54
CA SER A 344 98.38 93.11 -126.73
C SER A 344 98.58 92.28 -128.02
N GLU A 345 98.00 91.08 -128.10
CA GLU A 345 97.26 90.62 -129.31
C GLU A 345 96.60 89.24 -129.14
N LYS A 346 95.54 89.01 -129.95
CA LYS A 346 95.02 87.68 -130.38
C LYS A 346 94.49 86.74 -129.28
N LEU A 347 93.45 87.25 -128.60
CA LEU A 347 92.26 86.45 -128.29
C LEU A 347 91.60 85.93 -129.60
N VAL A 348 90.63 85.00 -129.49
CA VAL A 348 89.94 84.27 -130.58
C VAL A 348 90.84 83.16 -131.17
N ASP A 349 90.55 81.87 -131.00
CA ASP A 349 89.26 81.24 -131.31
C ASP A 349 88.89 80.05 -130.39
N LYS A 350 87.66 80.00 -129.85
CA LYS A 350 87.15 78.89 -129.00
C LYS A 350 85.62 78.70 -129.09
N THR A 351 85.09 78.61 -130.30
CA THR A 351 83.63 78.68 -130.53
C THR A 351 82.95 77.33 -130.87
N ALA A 352 83.71 76.31 -131.30
CA ALA A 352 83.14 75.03 -131.78
C ALA A 352 82.88 73.96 -130.70
N LEU A 353 83.81 73.77 -129.74
CA LEU A 353 83.80 72.62 -128.82
C LEU A 353 82.70 72.69 -127.74
N VAL A 354 82.29 73.91 -127.37
CA VAL A 354 81.30 74.17 -126.30
C VAL A 354 79.96 73.48 -126.57
N TYR A 355 79.50 73.51 -127.82
CA TYR A 355 78.17 73.04 -128.21
C TYR A 355 78.01 71.51 -128.12
N GLN A 356 79.07 70.73 -128.39
CA GLN A 356 79.04 69.27 -128.23
C GLN A 356 78.96 68.84 -126.77
N LEU A 357 79.73 69.50 -125.89
CA LEU A 357 79.76 69.17 -124.47
C LEU A 357 78.43 69.49 -123.77
N GLN A 358 77.80 70.63 -124.08
CA GLN A 358 76.47 70.98 -123.57
C GLN A 358 75.41 69.92 -123.88
N ARG A 359 75.40 69.35 -125.10
CA ARG A 359 74.46 68.30 -125.49
C ARG A 359 74.68 66.99 -124.70
N ARG A 360 75.93 66.65 -124.36
CA ARG A 360 76.26 65.45 -123.57
C ARG A 360 75.91 65.61 -122.09
N VAL A 361 76.10 66.80 -121.51
CA VAL A 361 75.68 67.11 -120.13
C VAL A 361 74.17 67.03 -119.94
N ARG A 362 73.38 67.49 -120.92
CA ARG A 362 71.91 67.40 -120.88
C ARG A 362 71.42 65.96 -120.79
N ASN A 363 71.88 65.09 -121.69
CA ASN A 363 71.45 63.68 -121.72
C ASN A 363 71.79 62.95 -120.40
N LEU A 364 72.92 63.26 -119.77
CA LEU A 364 73.31 62.66 -118.49
C LEU A 364 72.42 63.14 -117.33
N ARG A 365 72.04 64.43 -117.28
CA ARG A 365 71.06 64.93 -116.29
C ARG A 365 69.70 64.25 -116.41
N GLU A 366 69.19 64.12 -117.64
CA GLU A 366 67.91 63.43 -117.91
C GLU A 366 67.96 61.92 -117.56
N GLN A 367 69.15 61.31 -117.56
CA GLN A 367 69.36 59.92 -117.16
C GLN A 367 69.43 59.74 -115.63
N VAL A 368 70.01 60.72 -114.91
CA VAL A 368 70.04 60.74 -113.43
C VAL A 368 68.64 60.96 -112.86
N GLN A 369 67.87 61.94 -113.35
CA GLN A 369 66.50 62.19 -112.87
C GLN A 369 65.57 60.97 -113.00
N ARG A 370 65.78 60.12 -114.01
CA ARG A 370 65.04 58.85 -114.16
C ARG A 370 65.43 57.80 -113.12
N LYS A 371 66.68 57.83 -112.61
CA LYS A 371 67.14 56.97 -111.51
C LYS A 371 66.63 57.47 -110.16
N ASP A 372 66.61 58.78 -109.93
CA ASP A 372 66.06 59.38 -108.70
C ASP A 372 64.57 59.05 -108.54
N LEU A 373 63.77 59.27 -109.59
CA LEU A 373 62.34 58.91 -109.62
C LEU A 373 62.10 57.42 -109.35
N HIS A 374 63.00 56.55 -109.82
CA HIS A 374 62.92 55.11 -109.57
C HIS A 374 63.28 54.75 -108.11
N LEU A 375 64.28 55.41 -107.53
CA LEU A 375 64.64 55.25 -106.11
C LEU A 375 63.51 55.69 -105.19
N ASP A 376 62.83 56.80 -105.47
CA ASP A 376 61.71 57.27 -104.65
C ASP A 376 60.46 56.38 -104.79
N LEU A 377 60.24 55.79 -105.98
CA LEU A 377 59.24 54.73 -106.17
C LEU A 377 59.56 53.47 -105.35
N LEU A 378 60.83 53.07 -105.27
CA LEU A 378 61.27 51.93 -104.45
C LEU A 378 61.15 52.23 -102.95
N ARG A 379 61.55 53.44 -102.49
CA ARG A 379 61.38 53.90 -101.10
C ARG A 379 59.91 53.89 -100.66
N ARG A 380 59.00 54.41 -101.50
CA ARG A 380 57.56 54.38 -101.23
C ARG A 380 57.01 52.96 -101.17
N LYS A 381 57.45 52.06 -102.06
CA LYS A 381 57.10 50.63 -101.99
C LYS A 381 57.60 49.96 -100.71
N LEU A 382 58.82 50.27 -100.27
CA LEU A 382 59.40 49.73 -99.05
C LEU A 382 58.62 50.20 -97.80
N SER A 383 58.36 51.51 -97.66
CA SER A 383 57.51 52.05 -96.59
C SER A 383 56.13 51.39 -96.56
N LEU A 384 55.46 51.28 -97.71
CA LEU A 384 54.17 50.60 -97.79
C LEU A 384 54.26 49.12 -97.41
N GLN A 385 55.37 48.43 -97.71
CA GLN A 385 55.59 47.03 -97.31
C GLN A 385 55.85 46.89 -95.80
N GLU A 386 56.62 47.80 -95.20
CA GLU A 386 56.84 47.87 -93.76
C GLU A 386 55.53 48.14 -93.01
N ASP A 387 54.74 49.12 -93.46
CA ASP A 387 53.47 49.50 -92.81
C ASP A 387 52.42 48.39 -92.95
N ASN A 388 52.33 47.74 -94.12
CA ASN A 388 51.52 46.51 -94.27
C ASN A 388 51.98 45.38 -93.33
N THR A 389 53.28 45.30 -93.01
CA THR A 389 53.82 44.27 -92.09
C THR A 389 53.47 44.60 -90.63
N LYS A 390 53.59 45.88 -90.23
CA LYS A 390 53.14 46.39 -88.92
C LYS A 390 51.64 46.14 -88.73
N THR A 391 50.81 46.50 -89.71
CA THR A 391 49.34 46.28 -89.67
C THR A 391 48.98 44.79 -89.53
N LYS A 392 49.65 43.90 -90.27
CA LYS A 392 49.44 42.44 -90.13
C LYS A 392 49.79 41.92 -88.73
N CYS A 393 50.86 42.44 -88.12
CA CYS A 393 51.26 42.08 -86.76
C CYS A 393 50.22 42.53 -85.72
N LEU A 394 49.70 43.76 -85.83
CA LEU A 394 48.64 44.27 -84.95
C LEU A 394 47.36 43.43 -85.05
N LEU A 395 46.86 43.18 -86.27
CA LEU A 395 45.67 42.36 -86.49
C LEU A 395 45.84 40.91 -86.01
N GLN A 396 47.05 40.35 -86.11
CA GLN A 396 47.39 39.04 -85.57
C GLN A 396 47.30 39.01 -84.03
N ASN A 397 47.82 40.04 -83.36
CA ASN A 397 47.76 40.16 -81.90
C ASN A 397 46.31 40.34 -81.40
N GLU A 398 45.53 41.23 -82.02
CA GLU A 398 44.11 41.45 -81.69
C GLU A 398 43.28 40.16 -81.86
N ARG A 399 43.53 39.41 -82.93
CA ARG A 399 42.90 38.10 -83.19
C ARG A 399 43.25 37.09 -82.09
N ASP A 400 44.51 37.04 -81.67
CA ASP A 400 44.95 36.06 -80.67
C ASP A 400 44.52 36.43 -79.24
N GLU A 401 44.38 37.72 -78.92
CA GLU A 401 43.66 38.17 -77.73
C GLU A 401 42.17 37.80 -77.77
N ALA A 402 41.49 38.01 -78.91
CA ALA A 402 40.09 37.65 -79.06
C ALA A 402 39.89 36.14 -78.88
N ASN A 403 40.77 35.32 -79.46
CA ASN A 403 40.84 33.88 -79.23
C ASN A 403 41.06 33.52 -77.75
N LEU A 404 41.92 34.26 -77.02
CA LEU A 404 42.12 34.06 -75.58
C LEU A 404 40.88 34.44 -74.76
N ARG A 405 40.19 35.52 -75.12
CA ARG A 405 38.91 35.94 -74.49
C ARG A 405 37.83 34.89 -74.71
N VAL A 406 37.67 34.37 -75.94
CA VAL A 406 36.75 33.26 -76.25
C VAL A 406 37.08 32.01 -75.42
N LYS A 407 38.35 31.61 -75.36
CA LYS A 407 38.79 30.46 -74.54
C LYS A 407 38.51 30.61 -73.04
N LYS A 408 38.55 31.84 -72.50
CA LYS A 408 38.15 32.14 -71.11
C LYS A 408 36.62 32.02 -70.93
N LEU A 409 35.84 32.57 -71.86
CA LEU A 409 34.37 32.52 -71.81
C LEU A 409 33.83 31.09 -71.96
N VAL A 410 34.40 30.26 -72.85
CA VAL A 410 34.03 28.84 -72.97
C VAL A 410 34.22 28.12 -71.64
N LYS A 411 35.39 28.22 -70.99
CA LYS A 411 35.64 27.62 -69.67
C LYS A 411 34.69 28.13 -68.57
N GLN A 412 34.21 29.36 -68.68
CA GLN A 412 33.20 29.90 -67.76
C GLN A 412 31.80 29.31 -68.04
N VAL A 413 31.43 29.12 -69.31
CA VAL A 413 30.21 28.42 -69.71
C VAL A 413 30.25 26.96 -69.25
N ASP A 414 31.35 26.23 -69.46
CA ASP A 414 31.53 24.85 -69.01
C ASP A 414 31.30 24.71 -67.50
N ARG A 415 31.90 25.62 -66.71
CA ARG A 415 31.70 25.67 -65.24
C ARG A 415 30.25 25.94 -64.86
N LEU A 416 29.58 26.89 -65.51
CA LEU A 416 28.19 27.23 -65.23
C LEU A 416 27.23 26.11 -65.65
N GLN A 417 27.52 25.37 -66.73
CA GLN A 417 26.77 24.18 -67.12
C GLN A 417 26.90 23.05 -66.09
N LEU A 418 28.11 22.82 -65.56
CA LEU A 418 28.34 21.84 -64.49
C LEU A 418 27.55 22.19 -63.22
N GLN A 419 27.62 23.45 -62.77
CA GLN A 419 26.86 23.93 -61.61
C GLN A 419 25.34 23.87 -61.83
N LEU A 420 24.86 24.10 -63.06
CA LEU A 420 23.45 23.92 -63.40
C LEU A 420 23.02 22.44 -63.41
N ALA A 421 23.89 21.52 -63.81
CA ALA A 421 23.65 20.09 -63.75
C ALA A 421 23.62 19.57 -62.29
N GLU A 422 24.55 20.02 -61.46
CA GLU A 422 24.60 19.75 -60.02
C GLU A 422 23.32 20.24 -59.31
N ALA A 423 22.95 21.51 -59.52
CA ALA A 423 21.71 22.07 -58.97
C ALA A 423 20.45 21.31 -59.43
N LYS A 424 20.41 20.86 -60.70
CA LYS A 424 19.34 20.00 -61.22
C LYS A 424 19.35 18.58 -60.62
N SER A 425 20.47 18.07 -60.14
CA SER A 425 20.46 16.84 -59.35
C SER A 425 19.87 17.11 -57.98
N ASN A 426 20.43 18.06 -57.24
CA ASN A 426 20.00 18.40 -55.87
C ASN A 426 18.49 18.67 -55.79
N VAL A 427 17.89 19.30 -56.81
CA VAL A 427 16.43 19.49 -56.90
C VAL A 427 15.65 18.18 -57.10
N ARG A 428 16.15 17.21 -57.87
CA ARG A 428 15.52 15.87 -57.97
C ARG A 428 15.65 15.10 -56.67
N ASP A 429 16.82 15.17 -56.05
CA ASP A 429 17.16 14.43 -54.83
C ASP A 429 16.32 14.95 -53.64
N LEU A 430 16.13 16.27 -53.53
CA LEU A 430 15.20 16.90 -52.59
C LEU A 430 13.72 16.55 -52.86
N ASN A 431 13.32 16.42 -54.14
CA ASN A 431 11.95 15.99 -54.47
C ASN A 431 11.70 14.51 -54.11
N SER A 432 12.71 13.63 -54.18
CA SER A 432 12.62 12.25 -53.67
C SER A 432 12.41 12.25 -52.16
N GLN A 433 13.26 12.98 -51.42
CA GLN A 433 13.15 13.10 -49.96
C GLN A 433 11.80 13.68 -49.52
N LEU A 434 11.22 14.61 -50.30
CA LEU A 434 9.89 15.17 -50.04
C LEU A 434 8.76 14.16 -50.26
N ALA A 435 8.88 13.27 -51.25
CA ALA A 435 7.94 12.17 -51.45
C ALA A 435 8.06 11.12 -50.33
N GLU A 436 9.27 10.70 -49.99
CA GLU A 436 9.55 9.80 -48.87
C GLU A 436 9.00 10.35 -47.54
N ALA A 437 9.17 11.66 -47.29
CA ALA A 437 8.59 12.34 -46.13
C ALA A 437 7.04 12.34 -46.12
N ALA A 438 6.40 12.36 -47.29
CA ALA A 438 4.95 12.23 -47.41
C ALA A 438 4.49 10.79 -47.08
N ASP A 439 5.20 9.77 -47.55
CA ASP A 439 4.91 8.35 -47.26
C ASP A 439 5.13 8.01 -45.78
N TYR A 440 6.18 8.54 -45.15
CA TYR A 440 6.37 8.44 -43.71
C TYR A 440 5.22 9.09 -42.93
N LYS A 441 4.72 10.25 -43.40
CA LYS A 441 3.56 10.94 -42.79
C LYS A 441 2.26 10.13 -42.95
N ILE A 442 2.02 9.51 -44.10
CA ILE A 442 0.87 8.62 -44.33
C ILE A 442 0.97 7.42 -43.36
N THR A 443 2.12 6.75 -43.34
CA THR A 443 2.38 5.60 -42.45
C THR A 443 2.19 5.95 -40.98
N ALA A 444 2.61 7.15 -40.54
CA ALA A 444 2.42 7.62 -39.18
C ALA A 444 0.94 7.86 -38.83
N LEU A 445 0.14 8.42 -39.76
CA LEU A 445 -1.29 8.61 -39.58
C LEU A 445 -2.07 7.29 -39.53
N GLU A 446 -1.67 6.29 -40.32
CA GLU A 446 -2.25 4.94 -40.27
C GLU A 446 -1.94 4.23 -38.95
N ARG A 447 -0.70 4.33 -38.46
CA ARG A 447 -0.32 3.85 -37.13
C ARG A 447 -1.11 4.56 -36.02
N GLY A 448 -1.33 5.87 -36.13
CA GLY A 448 -2.17 6.65 -35.21
C GLY A 448 -3.60 6.11 -35.14
N ARG A 449 -4.28 5.98 -36.29
CA ARG A 449 -5.63 5.37 -36.39
C ARG A 449 -5.66 3.96 -35.80
N LYS A 450 -4.60 3.17 -35.97
CA LYS A 450 -4.54 1.81 -35.41
C LYS A 450 -4.39 1.81 -33.89
N ILE A 451 -3.66 2.78 -33.32
CA ILE A 451 -3.56 2.97 -31.87
C ILE A 451 -4.93 3.39 -31.30
N GLU A 452 -5.65 4.32 -31.93
CA GLU A 452 -7.01 4.72 -31.54
C GLU A 452 -7.98 3.52 -31.54
N GLU A 453 -7.94 2.68 -32.56
CA GLU A 453 -8.75 1.46 -32.65
C GLU A 453 -8.43 0.47 -31.52
N LEU A 454 -7.15 0.27 -31.21
CA LEU A 454 -6.69 -0.63 -30.14
C LEU A 454 -7.03 -0.07 -28.74
N GLN A 455 -6.94 1.25 -28.54
CA GLN A 455 -7.38 1.92 -27.31
C GLN A 455 -8.89 1.74 -27.09
N LYS A 456 -9.71 1.87 -28.13
CA LYS A 456 -11.15 1.61 -28.05
C LYS A 456 -11.43 0.16 -27.64
N ARG A 457 -10.81 -0.81 -28.32
CA ARG A 457 -10.93 -2.25 -27.98
C ARG A 457 -10.47 -2.57 -26.55
N LEU A 458 -9.43 -1.88 -26.07
CA LEU A 458 -8.95 -2.02 -24.68
C LEU A 458 -10.04 -1.54 -23.70
N ILE A 459 -10.60 -0.34 -23.87
CA ILE A 459 -11.67 0.19 -23.02
C ILE A 459 -12.89 -0.75 -23.01
N GLU A 460 -13.30 -1.25 -24.18
CA GLU A 460 -14.38 -2.25 -24.29
C GLU A 460 -14.05 -3.52 -23.46
N SER A 461 -12.82 -4.04 -23.56
CA SER A 461 -12.35 -5.18 -22.76
C SER A 461 -12.33 -4.89 -21.25
N GLU A 462 -11.89 -3.71 -20.83
CA GLU A 462 -11.83 -3.33 -19.41
C GLU A 462 -13.21 -3.14 -18.78
N THR A 463 -14.18 -2.58 -19.52
CA THR A 463 -15.57 -2.53 -19.04
C THR A 463 -16.18 -3.93 -18.93
N LEU A 464 -15.86 -4.84 -19.84
CA LEU A 464 -16.30 -6.23 -19.79
C LEU A 464 -15.67 -7.01 -18.62
N ARG A 465 -14.35 -6.85 -18.41
CA ARG A 465 -13.61 -7.34 -17.23
C ARG A 465 -14.27 -6.87 -15.93
N THR A 466 -14.64 -5.60 -15.86
CA THR A 466 -15.30 -5.00 -14.69
C THR A 466 -16.69 -5.60 -14.44
N ARG A 467 -17.49 -5.84 -15.51
CA ARG A 467 -18.79 -6.53 -15.39
C ARG A 467 -18.65 -7.97 -14.89
N TYR A 468 -17.71 -8.74 -15.44
CA TYR A 468 -17.48 -10.12 -14.99
C TYR A 468 -16.92 -10.20 -13.57
N ASN A 469 -16.01 -9.31 -13.17
CA ASN A 469 -15.49 -9.28 -11.80
C ASN A 469 -16.62 -9.04 -10.77
N ARG A 470 -17.52 -8.08 -11.03
CA ARG A 470 -18.73 -7.87 -10.21
C ARG A 470 -19.61 -9.13 -10.12
N LYS A 471 -19.80 -9.85 -11.23
CA LYS A 471 -20.55 -11.13 -11.25
C LYS A 471 -19.85 -12.22 -10.44
N VAL A 472 -18.52 -12.31 -10.49
CA VAL A 472 -17.73 -13.26 -9.69
C VAL A 472 -17.83 -12.93 -8.19
N THR A 473 -17.78 -11.65 -7.80
CA THR A 473 -17.99 -11.24 -6.40
C THR A 473 -19.37 -11.67 -5.90
N LEU A 474 -20.44 -11.32 -6.63
CA LEU A 474 -21.82 -11.69 -6.28
C LEU A 474 -22.00 -13.21 -6.15
N LEU A 475 -21.40 -14.00 -7.04
CA LEU A 475 -21.43 -15.47 -6.96
C LEU A 475 -20.63 -16.01 -5.76
N LYS A 476 -19.50 -15.38 -5.38
CA LYS A 476 -18.76 -15.73 -4.16
C LYS A 476 -19.57 -15.42 -2.90
N ASP A 477 -20.23 -14.27 -2.84
CA ASP A 477 -21.11 -13.90 -1.74
C ASP A 477 -22.28 -14.88 -1.62
N GLN A 478 -22.91 -15.24 -2.74
CA GLN A 478 -23.98 -16.25 -2.77
C GLN A 478 -23.49 -17.61 -2.26
N VAL A 479 -22.34 -18.09 -2.72
CA VAL A 479 -21.76 -19.37 -2.26
C VAL A 479 -21.40 -19.32 -0.76
N ARG A 480 -20.90 -18.19 -0.26
CA ARG A 480 -20.63 -18.01 1.17
C ARG A 480 -21.92 -18.12 1.99
N VAL A 481 -22.96 -17.36 1.63
CA VAL A 481 -24.25 -17.37 2.34
C VAL A 481 -24.89 -18.75 2.31
N THR A 482 -24.86 -19.47 1.17
CA THR A 482 -25.33 -20.86 1.11
C THR A 482 -24.50 -21.80 1.99
N GLY A 483 -23.18 -21.61 2.08
CA GLY A 483 -22.32 -22.37 2.99
C GLY A 483 -22.62 -22.10 4.47
N GLU A 484 -22.84 -20.83 4.83
CA GLU A 484 -23.25 -20.39 6.17
C GLU A 484 -24.60 -21.02 6.57
N THR A 485 -25.59 -21.04 5.66
CA THR A 485 -26.87 -21.72 5.87
C THR A 485 -26.71 -23.23 6.08
N ILE A 486 -25.95 -23.91 5.22
CA ILE A 486 -25.72 -25.36 5.33
C ILE A 486 -25.01 -25.72 6.64
N GLU A 487 -24.02 -24.93 7.06
CA GLU A 487 -23.33 -25.15 8.32
C GLU A 487 -24.23 -24.87 9.54
N GLN A 488 -25.13 -23.89 9.46
CA GLN A 488 -26.13 -23.65 10.50
C GLN A 488 -27.13 -24.83 10.62
N GLU A 489 -27.65 -25.35 9.50
CA GLU A 489 -28.49 -26.56 9.47
C GLU A 489 -27.74 -27.78 10.01
N ARG A 490 -26.45 -27.95 9.64
CA ARG A 490 -25.57 -29.01 10.13
C ARG A 490 -25.43 -28.98 11.64
N ASN A 491 -25.16 -27.81 12.22
CA ASN A 491 -25.02 -27.63 13.67
C ASN A 491 -26.33 -27.84 14.44
N ILE A 492 -27.47 -27.40 13.90
CA ILE A 492 -28.80 -27.69 14.47
C ILE A 492 -29.09 -29.19 14.46
N SER A 493 -28.76 -29.88 13.36
CA SER A 493 -28.89 -31.33 13.24
C SER A 493 -27.97 -32.09 14.20
N GLU A 494 -26.70 -31.71 14.33
CA GLU A 494 -25.76 -32.31 15.28
C GLU A 494 -26.20 -32.12 16.74
N HIS A 495 -26.70 -30.92 17.10
CA HIS A 495 -27.25 -30.67 18.43
C HIS A 495 -28.48 -31.56 18.70
N SER A 496 -29.39 -31.67 17.73
CA SER A 496 -30.58 -32.51 17.82
C SER A 496 -30.24 -34.01 17.99
N VAL A 497 -29.24 -34.49 17.23
CA VAL A 497 -28.71 -35.85 17.36
C VAL A 497 -28.02 -36.06 18.71
N GLN A 498 -27.36 -35.05 19.28
CA GLN A 498 -26.75 -35.17 20.60
C GLN A 498 -27.80 -35.24 21.72
N LEU A 499 -28.85 -34.40 21.68
CA LEU A 499 -29.96 -34.49 22.63
C LEU A 499 -30.59 -35.89 22.62
N LEU A 500 -30.86 -36.45 21.43
CA LEU A 500 -31.40 -37.81 21.28
C LEU A 500 -30.44 -38.91 21.79
N ARG A 501 -29.11 -38.71 21.69
CA ARG A 501 -28.12 -39.63 22.29
C ARG A 501 -28.15 -39.56 23.81
N ASP A 502 -28.26 -38.36 24.37
CA ASP A 502 -28.28 -38.15 25.82
C ASP A 502 -29.59 -38.67 26.44
N GLU A 503 -30.72 -38.52 25.74
CA GLU A 503 -31.99 -39.19 26.09
C GLU A 503 -31.87 -40.70 26.03
N LEU A 504 -31.32 -41.26 24.94
CA LEU A 504 -31.11 -42.70 24.81
C LEU A 504 -30.17 -43.25 25.89
N ALA A 505 -29.21 -42.47 26.38
CA ALA A 505 -28.39 -42.81 27.55
C ALA A 505 -29.24 -42.82 28.83
N ARG A 506 -29.97 -41.74 29.13
CA ARG A 506 -30.88 -41.65 30.29
C ARG A 506 -31.90 -42.80 30.33
N VAL A 507 -32.44 -43.21 29.19
CA VAL A 507 -33.36 -44.36 29.06
C VAL A 507 -32.65 -45.69 29.31
N LYS A 508 -31.42 -45.89 28.80
CA LYS A 508 -30.63 -47.10 29.08
C LYS A 508 -30.26 -47.24 30.56
N ASP A 509 -29.83 -46.15 31.18
CA ASP A 509 -29.47 -46.14 32.61
C ASP A 509 -30.71 -46.46 33.46
N SER A 510 -31.85 -45.82 33.16
CA SER A 510 -33.14 -46.09 33.80
C SER A 510 -33.59 -47.54 33.64
N LEU A 511 -33.43 -48.13 32.44
CA LEU A 511 -33.73 -49.53 32.17
C LEU A 511 -32.81 -50.47 32.97
N SER A 512 -31.51 -50.17 33.08
CA SER A 512 -30.56 -50.97 33.85
C SER A 512 -30.90 -50.96 35.35
N GLU A 513 -31.35 -49.83 35.89
CA GLU A 513 -31.78 -49.69 37.28
C GLU A 513 -33.11 -50.43 37.54
N VAL A 514 -34.03 -50.45 36.57
CA VAL A 514 -35.24 -51.28 36.62
C VAL A 514 -34.88 -52.77 36.63
N GLN A 515 -34.01 -53.23 35.72
CA GLN A 515 -33.52 -54.62 35.68
C GLN A 515 -32.81 -55.01 36.99
N ARG A 516 -32.02 -54.10 37.59
CA ARG A 516 -31.36 -54.32 38.88
C ARG A 516 -32.37 -54.49 40.01
N ARG A 517 -33.44 -53.68 40.04
CA ARG A 517 -34.54 -53.80 41.02
C ARG A 517 -35.34 -55.08 40.81
N GLU A 518 -35.62 -55.46 39.57
CA GLU A 518 -36.28 -56.73 39.24
C GLU A 518 -35.45 -57.92 39.73
N ALA A 519 -34.15 -57.96 39.45
CA ALA A 519 -33.27 -59.02 39.92
C ALA A 519 -33.23 -59.12 41.47
N GLN A 520 -33.28 -57.99 42.18
CA GLN A 520 -33.40 -57.96 43.64
C GLN A 520 -34.76 -58.53 44.12
N LEU A 521 -35.87 -58.17 43.45
CA LEU A 521 -37.20 -58.72 43.72
C LEU A 521 -37.27 -60.23 43.46
N GLN A 522 -36.68 -60.72 42.37
CA GLN A 522 -36.60 -62.15 42.08
C GLN A 522 -35.74 -62.89 43.13
N SER A 523 -34.61 -62.33 43.56
CA SER A 523 -33.77 -62.90 44.62
C SER A 523 -34.51 -62.98 45.98
N PHE A 524 -35.27 -61.93 46.31
CA PHE A 524 -36.14 -61.90 47.49
C PHE A 524 -37.27 -62.94 47.40
N LYS A 525 -37.92 -63.08 46.24
CA LYS A 525 -38.94 -64.10 45.95
C LYS A 525 -38.40 -65.52 46.13
N HIS A 526 -37.21 -65.82 45.60
CA HIS A 526 -36.52 -67.10 45.81
C HIS A 526 -36.18 -67.35 47.29
N SER A 527 -35.79 -66.31 48.02
CA SER A 527 -35.47 -66.40 49.45
C SER A 527 -36.70 -66.73 50.29
N ILE A 528 -37.85 -66.07 50.04
CA ILE A 528 -39.13 -66.39 50.69
C ILE A 528 -39.58 -67.82 50.34
N ALA A 529 -39.53 -68.21 49.06
CA ALA A 529 -39.92 -69.55 48.63
C ALA A 529 -39.09 -70.63 49.34
N LYS A 530 -37.78 -70.43 49.48
CA LYS A 530 -36.88 -71.32 50.24
C LYS A 530 -37.24 -71.41 51.73
N ILE A 531 -37.60 -70.29 52.37
CA ILE A 531 -38.04 -70.26 53.78
C ILE A 531 -39.37 -71.02 53.97
N LEU A 532 -40.27 -70.91 52.99
CA LEU A 532 -41.57 -71.58 53.00
C LEU A 532 -41.53 -73.07 52.57
N GLY A 533 -40.37 -73.59 52.16
CA GLY A 533 -40.25 -74.94 51.61
C GLY A 533 -40.96 -75.12 50.25
N VAL A 534 -41.12 -74.03 49.49
CA VAL A 534 -41.88 -73.98 48.23
C VAL A 534 -40.93 -73.91 47.03
N VAL A 535 -41.21 -74.68 45.99
CA VAL A 535 -40.51 -74.63 44.70
C VAL A 535 -41.14 -73.56 43.81
N LEU A 536 -40.31 -72.78 43.12
CA LEU A 536 -40.72 -71.80 42.10
C LEU A 536 -40.71 -72.43 40.69
N PRO A 537 -41.54 -71.94 39.73
CA PRO A 537 -42.37 -70.73 39.79
C PRO A 537 -43.70 -70.91 40.57
N MET A 538 -44.12 -69.84 41.23
CA MET A 538 -45.42 -69.71 41.91
C MET A 538 -45.94 -68.26 41.72
N PRO A 539 -47.27 -68.04 41.62
CA PRO A 539 -47.85 -66.69 41.62
C PRO A 539 -47.57 -65.95 42.94
N ASP A 540 -47.33 -64.64 42.87
CA ASP A 540 -46.93 -63.86 44.05
C ASP A 540 -48.02 -63.80 45.12
N TYR A 541 -49.31 -63.79 44.73
CA TYR A 541 -50.42 -63.83 45.69
C TYR A 541 -50.47 -65.15 46.48
N GLU A 542 -50.06 -66.29 45.91
CA GLU A 542 -49.95 -67.55 46.65
C GLU A 542 -48.76 -67.56 47.60
N LEU A 543 -47.62 -67.02 47.14
CA LEU A 543 -46.41 -66.94 47.95
C LEU A 543 -46.62 -66.03 49.17
N VAL A 544 -47.24 -64.86 48.97
CA VAL A 544 -47.67 -63.95 50.04
C VAL A 544 -48.74 -64.60 50.91
N GLY A 545 -49.73 -65.29 50.34
CA GLY A 545 -50.77 -65.99 51.11
C GLY A 545 -50.24 -67.14 51.98
N ARG A 546 -49.17 -67.82 51.56
CA ARG A 546 -48.44 -68.81 52.36
C ARG A 546 -47.57 -68.15 53.44
N LEU A 547 -46.90 -67.06 53.11
CA LEU A 547 -46.11 -66.27 54.07
C LEU A 547 -46.99 -65.69 55.19
N GLN A 548 -48.15 -65.14 54.84
CA GLN A 548 -49.12 -64.63 55.80
C GLN A 548 -49.56 -65.73 56.77
N LYS A 549 -49.97 -66.90 56.27
CA LYS A 549 -50.33 -68.05 57.13
C LYS A 549 -49.21 -68.52 58.06
N LEU A 550 -47.94 -68.44 57.63
CA LEU A 550 -46.80 -68.73 58.51
C LEU A 550 -46.61 -67.66 59.59
N VAL A 551 -46.76 -66.38 59.23
CA VAL A 551 -46.68 -65.24 60.17
C VAL A 551 -47.84 -65.30 61.17
N ASP A 552 -49.06 -65.59 60.73
CA ASP A 552 -50.25 -65.75 61.57
C ASP A 552 -50.06 -66.91 62.56
N ALA A 553 -49.65 -68.09 62.07
CA ALA A 553 -49.36 -69.24 62.91
C ALA A 553 -48.22 -68.99 63.92
N HIS A 554 -47.18 -68.24 63.53
CA HIS A 554 -46.13 -67.81 64.45
C HIS A 554 -46.65 -66.78 65.46
N HIS A 555 -47.55 -65.88 65.06
CA HIS A 555 -48.17 -64.90 65.95
C HIS A 555 -49.04 -65.60 67.00
N ASP A 556 -49.90 -66.54 66.59
CA ASP A 556 -50.70 -67.37 67.49
C ASP A 556 -49.82 -68.21 68.43
N PHE A 557 -48.76 -68.85 67.92
CA PHE A 557 -47.79 -69.57 68.74
C PHE A 557 -47.10 -68.66 69.76
N THR A 558 -46.76 -67.42 69.38
CA THR A 558 -46.17 -66.41 70.27
C THR A 558 -47.18 -65.93 71.31
N LEU A 559 -48.45 -65.75 70.94
CA LEU A 559 -49.54 -65.38 71.85
C LEU A 559 -49.87 -66.49 72.86
N VAL A 560 -49.79 -67.77 72.45
CA VAL A 560 -49.94 -68.91 73.35
C VAL A 560 -48.72 -69.03 74.28
N SER A 561 -47.50 -68.87 73.76
CA SER A 561 -46.27 -68.88 74.58
C SER A 561 -46.30 -67.80 75.67
N ARG A 562 -46.73 -66.57 75.31
CA ARG A 562 -46.92 -65.45 76.26
C ARG A 562 -48.02 -65.67 77.31
N ARG A 563 -48.78 -66.77 77.28
CA ARG A 563 -49.73 -67.14 78.35
C ARG A 563 -49.13 -68.07 79.41
N TYR A 564 -47.87 -68.49 79.26
CA TYR A 564 -47.17 -69.35 80.22
C TYR A 564 -46.06 -68.65 81.02
N ASP A 565 -45.63 -67.44 80.61
CA ASP A 565 -44.55 -66.68 81.26
C ASP A 565 -45.05 -65.40 81.96
N ASP A 566 -45.58 -65.52 83.19
CA ASP A 566 -45.27 -64.69 84.38
C ASP A 566 -46.10 -65.17 85.60
N PRO A 567 -45.71 -64.93 86.88
CA PRO A 567 -44.40 -64.54 87.42
C PRO A 567 -43.85 -65.52 88.48
N VAL A 568 -42.63 -65.28 88.98
CA VAL A 568 -42.36 -64.92 90.41
C VAL A 568 -40.86 -65.01 90.78
N LEU A 569 -40.40 -63.93 91.48
CA LEU A 569 -39.20 -63.78 92.33
C LEU A 569 -37.82 -63.37 91.76
N ARG A 570 -37.29 -62.33 92.44
CA ARG A 570 -35.93 -61.73 92.46
C ARG A 570 -35.54 -60.89 91.23
N LEU A 571 -35.30 -59.57 91.32
CA LEU A 571 -34.56 -58.70 92.27
C LEU A 571 -33.09 -58.45 91.86
N ALA A 572 -32.70 -57.18 92.03
CA ALA A 572 -31.36 -56.62 92.17
C ALA A 572 -30.51 -56.31 90.90
N THR A 573 -30.46 -54.99 90.65
CA THR A 573 -29.24 -54.17 90.39
C THR A 573 -28.62 -54.01 89.00
N ARG A 574 -28.41 -52.70 88.71
CA ARG A 574 -27.32 -52.04 87.94
C ARG A 574 -27.40 -51.97 86.41
N SER A 575 -27.85 -50.79 85.97
CA SER A 575 -27.36 -50.00 84.83
C SER A 575 -25.81 -49.91 84.78
N PRO A 576 -25.15 -49.51 83.66
CA PRO A 576 -25.38 -48.20 83.01
C PRO A 576 -25.19 -48.06 81.48
N THR A 577 -25.64 -46.91 80.93
CA THR A 577 -25.14 -46.21 79.71
C THR A 577 -25.22 -46.89 78.33
N ALA A 578 -25.34 -46.19 77.17
CA ALA A 578 -25.61 -44.78 76.84
C ALA A 578 -26.07 -44.64 75.36
N GLY A 579 -26.49 -43.43 74.94
CA GLY A 579 -26.89 -43.08 73.55
C GLY A 579 -28.41 -43.13 73.34
N SER A 580 -29.12 -42.13 72.80
CA SER A 580 -28.80 -41.05 71.84
C SER A 580 -28.37 -41.60 70.45
N ARG A 581 -28.95 -41.18 69.32
CA ARG A 581 -29.67 -39.91 69.04
C ARG A 581 -30.87 -40.10 68.08
N CYS A 582 -31.74 -39.09 68.02
CA CYS A 582 -32.76 -38.94 66.97
C CYS A 582 -32.16 -38.36 65.68
N THR A 583 -32.70 -38.71 64.50
CA THR A 583 -33.02 -37.76 63.40
C THR A 583 -33.91 -38.42 62.33
N ARG A 584 -34.92 -37.65 61.87
CA ARG A 584 -35.69 -37.67 60.61
C ARG A 584 -35.73 -38.87 59.64
N THR A 585 -36.96 -39.15 59.21
CA THR A 585 -37.39 -39.16 57.79
C THR A 585 -38.02 -37.80 57.42
N PRO A 586 -38.44 -37.53 56.17
CA PRO A 586 -38.14 -38.19 54.89
C PRO A 586 -37.46 -37.23 53.89
N ASP A 587 -37.17 -37.70 52.67
CA ASP A 587 -37.46 -36.90 51.47
C ASP A 587 -37.98 -37.82 50.34
N ARG A 588 -38.71 -37.26 49.37
CA ARG A 588 -39.51 -38.02 48.40
C ARG A 588 -39.80 -37.23 47.13
N SER A 589 -39.67 -37.92 45.99
CA SER A 589 -40.53 -37.81 44.80
C SER A 589 -40.20 -36.76 43.72
N ARG A 590 -40.03 -37.28 42.48
CA ARG A 590 -40.42 -36.67 41.17
C ARG A 590 -39.62 -35.45 40.68
N TYR A 591 -39.70 -35.05 39.40
CA TYR A 591 -39.85 -35.73 38.09
C TYR A 591 -39.73 -34.60 37.04
N ASP A 592 -39.24 -34.94 35.85
CA ASP A 592 -39.37 -34.28 34.54
C ASP A 592 -40.00 -32.87 34.40
N ASP A 593 -39.22 -31.99 33.77
CA ASP A 593 -39.52 -31.37 32.46
C ASP A 593 -40.56 -30.22 32.31
N SER A 594 -40.42 -29.53 31.17
CA SER A 594 -41.27 -28.50 30.57
C SER A 594 -41.26 -27.10 31.23
N GLY A 595 -40.99 -26.07 30.41
CA GLY A 595 -40.82 -24.69 30.91
C GLY A 595 -40.44 -23.68 29.82
N TYR A 596 -41.09 -23.74 28.66
CA TYR A 596 -40.90 -22.78 27.56
C TYR A 596 -41.61 -21.45 27.91
N THR A 597 -40.88 -20.32 27.92
CA THR A 597 -41.48 -18.98 27.84
C THR A 597 -40.57 -18.04 27.05
N ASP A 598 -41.16 -17.28 26.13
CA ASP A 598 -40.49 -16.22 25.37
C ASP A 598 -39.80 -15.18 26.27
N ALA A 599 -38.71 -14.61 25.76
CA ALA A 599 -38.41 -13.21 25.94
C ALA A 599 -38.82 -12.49 24.65
N ALA A 600 -39.93 -11.75 24.70
CA ALA A 600 -40.39 -10.95 23.57
C ALA A 600 -39.78 -9.54 23.67
N ASP A 601 -38.78 -9.26 22.85
CA ASP A 601 -38.31 -7.90 22.60
C ASP A 601 -39.20 -7.26 21.51
N LEU A 602 -40.23 -6.54 21.98
CA LEU A 602 -40.83 -5.41 21.27
C LEU A 602 -40.15 -4.12 21.77
N ASP A 603 -40.45 -2.99 21.10
CA ASP A 603 -39.78 -1.67 21.20
C ASP A 603 -38.45 -1.63 20.39
N ASP A 604 -38.20 -0.73 19.42
CA ASP A 604 -38.98 0.32 18.73
C ASP A 604 -38.58 0.27 17.23
N ILE A 605 -39.33 0.67 16.19
CA ILE A 605 -40.18 1.86 15.93
C ILE A 605 -39.42 3.20 15.92
N ASP A 606 -38.57 3.36 14.90
CA ASP A 606 -38.24 4.62 14.20
C ASP A 606 -37.81 4.16 12.78
N ASP A 607 -38.61 4.20 11.71
CA ASP A 607 -39.51 5.18 11.09
C ASP A 607 -38.86 6.12 10.04
N ASP A 608 -39.53 6.13 8.89
CA ASP A 608 -39.49 7.00 7.71
C ASP A 608 -38.22 7.21 6.82
N CYS A 609 -38.52 7.70 5.61
CA CYS A 609 -37.67 8.37 4.63
C CYS A 609 -36.45 7.62 4.05
N TYR A 610 -36.67 6.90 2.94
CA TYR A 610 -36.66 7.57 1.62
C TYR A 610 -37.08 6.66 0.45
N LYS A 611 -38.33 6.82 -0.02
CA LYS A 611 -38.66 6.51 -1.42
C LYS A 611 -38.31 7.71 -2.30
N ARG A 612 -37.50 7.52 -3.34
CA ARG A 612 -37.50 8.42 -4.52
C ARG A 612 -37.51 7.64 -5.83
N GLN A 613 -38.16 8.23 -6.82
CA GLN A 613 -38.56 7.57 -8.06
C GLN A 613 -37.43 7.59 -9.10
N GLY A 614 -37.37 6.54 -9.93
CA GLY A 614 -36.69 6.55 -11.21
C GLY A 614 -37.56 5.87 -12.25
N ARG A 615 -38.27 6.63 -13.09
CA ARG A 615 -38.85 6.10 -14.33
C ARG A 615 -37.77 6.04 -15.42
N PRO A 616 -37.78 5.05 -16.32
CA PRO A 616 -36.99 5.12 -17.53
C PRO A 616 -37.59 6.09 -18.55
N ILE A 617 -36.70 6.65 -19.38
CA ILE A 617 -36.94 7.05 -20.78
C ILE A 617 -35.91 6.23 -21.59
#